data_AF-A0A7J8SER1-F1
#
_entry.id   AF-A0A7J8SER1-F1
#
_cell.length_a   1.000
_cell.length_b   1.000
_cell.length_c   1.000
_cell.angle_alpha   90.00
_cell.angle_beta   90.00
_cell.angle_gamma   90.00
#
_symmetry.space_group_name_H-M   'P 1'
#
loop_
_entity.id
_entity.type
_entity.pdbx_description
1 polymer ?
#
loop_
_entity_poly.entity_id
_entity_poly.type
_entity_poly.pdbx_seq_one_letter_code
_entity_poly.pdbx_strand_id
1 'polypeptide(L)'
;MLIHEWLEQSVQEVSTFVQSYVRELVVLMERLISHQQPLAERWSVPQTPFTKVNFDAGFSRENRESTTGVVIRNHQGLFARDMGFRYVIIEVDSRTVIQKMPMVTADIDPK
;
A
#
# COMPACT_ATOMS: atom_id res chain seq x y z
N MET A 1 -20.78 -6.69 -41.87
CA MET A 1 -21.35 -7.67 -40.93
C MET A 1 -20.28 -7.98 -39.90
N LEU A 2 -20.43 -7.47 -38.68
CA LEU A 2 -19.54 -7.76 -37.55
C LEU A 2 -20.41 -8.36 -36.46
N ILE A 3 -20.05 -9.56 -36.01
CA ILE A 3 -20.83 -10.36 -35.07
C ILE A 3 -20.22 -10.15 -33.68
N HIS A 4 -20.94 -9.49 -32.77
CA HIS A 4 -20.66 -9.51 -31.34
C HIS A 4 -21.83 -10.22 -30.66
N GLU A 5 -21.55 -11.25 -29.83
CA GLU A 5 -22.57 -12.02 -29.08
C GLU A 5 -23.66 -12.74 -29.89
N TRP A 6 -23.33 -13.27 -31.07
CA TRP A 6 -24.25 -14.14 -31.86
C TRP A 6 -25.59 -13.50 -32.27
N LEU A 7 -25.66 -12.16 -32.30
CA LEU A 7 -26.81 -11.40 -32.80
C LEU A 7 -26.42 -10.72 -34.12
N GLU A 8 -27.27 -10.84 -35.14
CA GLU A 8 -27.14 -10.06 -36.37
C GLU A 8 -27.43 -8.59 -36.05
N GLN A 9 -26.37 -7.80 -35.86
CA GLN A 9 -26.48 -6.38 -35.54
C GLN A 9 -26.36 -5.54 -36.82
N SER A 10 -27.31 -4.63 -37.00
CA SER A 10 -27.27 -3.61 -38.04
C SER A 10 -26.09 -2.65 -37.83
N VAL A 11 -25.65 -1.99 -38.91
CA VAL A 11 -24.58 -0.97 -38.84
C VAL A 11 -24.98 0.17 -37.89
N GLN A 12 -26.27 0.47 -37.84
CA GLN A 12 -26.86 1.48 -36.97
C GLN A 12 -26.71 1.08 -35.49
N GLU A 13 -27.03 -0.16 -35.12
CA GLU A 13 -26.89 -0.64 -33.74
C GLU A 13 -25.45 -0.62 -33.26
N VAL A 14 -24.51 -1.06 -34.12
CA VAL A 14 -23.07 -1.00 -33.80
C VAL A 14 -22.62 0.45 -33.61
N SER A 15 -23.07 1.36 -34.49
CA SER A 15 -22.75 2.79 -34.37
C SER A 15 -23.30 3.40 -33.08
N THR A 16 -24.55 3.08 -32.73
CA THR A 16 -25.18 3.54 -31.49
C THR A 16 -24.46 3.00 -30.25
N PHE A 17 -24.06 1.72 -30.27
CA PHE A 17 -23.29 1.12 -29.20
C PHE A 17 -21.94 1.82 -28.99
N VAL A 18 -21.16 2.01 -30.07
CA VAL A 18 -19.86 2.70 -30.00
C VAL A 18 -20.03 4.13 -29.48
N GLN A 19 -21.05 4.86 -29.94
CA GLN A 19 -21.33 6.21 -29.47
C GLN A 19 -21.72 6.25 -27.99
N SER A 20 -22.55 5.30 -27.54
CA SER A 20 -22.91 5.17 -26.11
C SER A 20 -21.69 4.88 -25.26
N TYR A 21 -20.86 3.93 -25.69
CA TYR A 21 -19.67 3.50 -24.96
C TYR A 21 -18.65 4.63 -24.81
N VAL A 22 -18.36 5.37 -25.90
CA VAL A 22 -17.47 6.53 -25.84
C VAL A 22 -18.00 7.60 -24.89
N ARG A 23 -19.32 7.87 -24.93
CA ARG A 23 -19.95 8.85 -24.03
C ARG A 23 -19.84 8.43 -22.56
N GLU A 24 -20.05 7.15 -22.26
CA GLU A 24 -19.89 6.61 -20.91
C GLU A 24 -18.44 6.75 -20.41
N LEU A 25 -17.44 6.46 -21.25
CA LEU A 25 -16.03 6.62 -20.90
C LEU A 25 -15.69 8.08 -20.57
N VAL A 26 -16.18 9.04 -21.36
CA VAL A 26 -15.97 10.48 -21.10
C VAL A 26 -16.55 10.88 -19.75
N VAL A 27 -17.79 10.48 -19.44
CA VAL A 27 -18.44 10.78 -18.16
C VAL A 27 -17.69 10.14 -16.98
N LEU A 28 -17.17 8.92 -17.14
CA LEU A 28 -16.36 8.25 -16.11
C LEU A 28 -15.03 8.97 -15.89
N MET A 29 -14.36 9.42 -16.95
CA MET A 29 -13.12 10.20 -16.84
C MET A 29 -13.34 11.52 -16.12
N GLU A 30 -14.40 12.26 -16.44
CA GLU A 30 -14.75 13.52 -15.77
C GLU A 30 -15.04 13.31 -14.28
N ARG A 31 -15.76 12.24 -13.92
CA ARG A 31 -16.01 11.87 -12.52
C ARG A 31 -14.72 11.51 -11.78
N LEU A 32 -13.81 10.76 -12.40
CA LEU A 32 -12.53 10.39 -11.81
C LEU A 32 -11.66 11.62 -11.53
N ILE A 33 -11.64 12.60 -12.43
CA ILE A 33 -10.91 13.87 -12.24
C ILE A 33 -11.55 14.70 -11.12
N SER A 34 -12.87 14.81 -11.10
CA SER A 34 -13.63 15.53 -10.05
C SER A 34 -13.46 14.91 -8.65
N HIS A 35 -13.32 13.57 -8.59
CA HIS A 35 -13.05 12.82 -7.36
C HIS A 35 -11.56 12.61 -7.06
N GLN A 36 -10.64 13.26 -7.78
CA GLN A 36 -9.28 13.42 -7.28
C GLN A 36 -9.34 14.33 -6.05
N GLN A 37 -9.56 13.72 -4.88
CA GLN A 37 -9.19 14.34 -3.63
C GLN A 37 -7.75 14.84 -3.77
N PRO A 38 -7.41 16.03 -3.21
CA PRO A 38 -6.06 16.55 -3.30
C PRO A 38 -5.11 15.43 -2.92
N LEU A 39 -4.22 15.13 -3.87
CA LEU A 39 -3.26 14.04 -3.84
C LEU A 39 -2.91 13.73 -2.38
N ALA A 40 -3.40 12.59 -1.88
CA ALA A 40 -3.32 12.22 -0.47
C ALA A 40 -1.99 12.69 0.10
N GLU A 41 -2.06 13.56 1.12
CA GLU A 41 -0.94 14.29 1.72
C GLU A 41 0.35 13.49 1.57
N ARG A 42 1.17 13.86 0.57
CA ARG A 42 2.40 13.10 0.29
C ARG A 42 3.21 13.10 1.57
N TRP A 43 3.70 11.92 1.94
CA TRP A 43 4.50 11.74 3.14
C TRP A 43 5.57 12.85 3.24
N SER A 44 5.58 13.57 4.36
CA SER A 44 6.56 14.59 4.68
C SER A 44 7.49 14.12 5.79
N VAL A 45 8.72 14.64 5.77
CA VAL A 45 9.68 14.40 6.84
C VAL A 45 9.16 14.98 8.16
N PRO A 46 9.44 14.35 9.31
CA PRO A 46 9.11 14.95 10.61
C PRO A 46 9.88 16.27 10.80
N GLN A 47 9.35 17.17 11.63
CA GLN A 47 10.06 18.41 11.99
C GLN A 47 11.22 18.11 12.96
N THR A 48 12.25 18.96 12.98
CA THR A 48 13.33 18.87 13.98
C THR A 48 12.79 19.15 15.39
N PRO A 49 13.23 18.41 16.44
CA PRO A 49 14.24 17.34 16.49
C PRO A 49 13.64 15.92 16.42
N PHE A 50 12.43 15.77 15.87
CA PHE A 50 11.67 14.53 15.95
C PHE A 50 12.15 13.47 14.97
N THR A 51 11.99 12.22 15.39
CA THR A 51 12.12 11.02 14.56
C THR A 51 10.76 10.34 14.51
N LYS A 52 10.32 9.93 13.33
CA LYS A 52 9.07 9.20 13.14
C LYS A 52 9.36 7.70 13.17
N VAL A 53 8.59 6.98 13.97
CA VAL A 53 8.63 5.52 14.05
C VAL A 53 7.27 4.99 13.63
N ASN A 54 7.23 4.20 12.56
CA ASN A 54 6.04 3.44 12.16
C ASN A 54 6.25 1.97 12.50
N PHE A 55 5.26 1.36 13.14
CA PHE A 55 5.22 -0.05 13.48
C PHE A 55 4.00 -0.68 12.82
N ASP A 56 4.17 -1.81 12.14
CA ASP A 56 3.07 -2.59 11.59
C ASP A 56 3.32 -4.10 11.71
N ALA A 57 2.26 -4.89 11.73
CA ALA A 57 2.32 -6.34 11.88
C ALA A 57 1.30 -7.05 10.99
N GLY A 58 1.78 -8.05 10.24
CA GLY A 58 0.98 -8.94 9.41
C GLY A 58 0.97 -10.37 9.96
N PHE A 59 -0.10 -11.11 9.65
CA PHE A 59 -0.21 -12.53 9.98
C PHE A 59 -0.77 -13.31 8.80
N SER A 60 -0.04 -14.34 8.37
CA SER A 60 -0.51 -15.30 7.39
C SER A 60 -1.09 -16.52 8.10
N ARG A 61 -2.40 -16.74 7.96
CA ARG A 61 -3.05 -17.94 8.50
C ARG A 61 -2.58 -19.21 7.79
N GLU A 62 -2.34 -19.12 6.48
CA GLU A 62 -1.91 -20.24 5.63
C GLU A 62 -0.52 -20.75 6.05
N ASN A 63 0.44 -19.84 6.22
CA ASN A 63 1.81 -20.18 6.60
C ASN A 63 2.00 -20.30 8.12
N ARG A 64 1.00 -19.89 8.92
CA ARG A 64 1.10 -19.71 10.38
C ARG A 64 2.27 -18.80 10.79
N GLU A 65 2.62 -17.89 9.92
CA GLU A 65 3.72 -16.95 10.11
C GLU A 65 3.18 -15.58 10.47
N SER A 66 4.01 -14.83 11.19
CA SER A 66 3.79 -13.40 11.30
C SER A 66 5.04 -12.65 10.96
N THR A 67 4.82 -11.40 10.59
CA THR A 67 5.86 -10.49 10.19
C THR A 67 5.56 -9.15 10.82
N THR A 68 6.61 -8.49 11.29
CA THR A 68 6.52 -7.14 11.81
C THR A 68 7.49 -6.25 11.07
N GLY A 69 7.02 -5.08 10.67
CA GLY A 69 7.82 -4.06 10.03
C GLY A 69 7.99 -2.86 10.96
N VAL A 70 9.23 -2.41 11.12
CA VAL A 70 9.52 -1.13 11.79
C VAL A 70 10.29 -0.24 10.85
N VAL A 71 9.85 1.01 10.76
CA VAL A 71 10.48 2.04 9.95
C VAL A 71 10.72 3.25 10.83
N ILE A 72 11.99 3.62 10.99
CA ILE A 72 12.45 4.77 11.76
C ILE A 72 13.09 5.76 10.81
N ARG A 73 12.64 7.03 10.82
CA ARG A 73 13.20 8.10 9.98
C ARG A 73 13.30 9.44 10.70
N ASN A 74 14.37 10.19 10.47
CA ASN A 74 14.53 11.54 11.02
C ASN A 74 13.98 12.65 10.09
N HIS A 75 14.17 13.90 10.50
CA HIS A 75 13.78 15.09 9.74
C HIS A 75 14.54 15.29 8.41
N GLN A 76 15.62 14.54 8.18
CA GLN A 76 16.34 14.52 6.90
C GLN A 76 15.85 13.39 5.98
N GLY A 77 14.91 12.57 6.44
CA GLY A 77 14.44 11.38 5.73
C GLY A 77 15.39 10.18 5.80
N LEU A 78 16.46 10.25 6.61
CA LEU A 78 17.40 9.15 6.80
C LEU A 78 16.75 8.02 7.59
N PHE A 79 16.98 6.78 7.17
CA PHE A 79 16.50 5.61 7.88
C PHE A 79 17.41 5.25 9.07
N ALA A 80 16.91 4.45 10.01
CA ALA A 80 17.68 3.96 11.16
C ALA A 80 19.10 3.48 10.79
N ARG A 81 19.24 2.71 9.71
CA ARG A 81 20.54 2.23 9.26
C ARG A 81 21.51 3.38 8.90
N ASP A 82 21.02 4.38 8.17
CA ASP A 82 21.82 5.53 7.71
C ASP A 82 22.18 6.46 8.87
N MET A 83 21.35 6.49 9.91
CA MET A 83 21.63 7.16 11.18
C MET A 83 22.60 6.37 12.09
N GLY A 84 23.03 5.18 11.68
CA GLY A 84 23.99 4.35 12.42
C GLY A 84 23.38 3.39 13.44
N PHE A 85 22.05 3.25 13.51
CA PHE A 85 21.41 2.24 14.36
C PHE A 85 21.69 0.83 13.80
N ARG A 86 22.41 0.02 14.57
CA ARG A 86 22.70 -1.38 14.24
C ARG A 86 21.70 -2.36 14.85
N TYR A 87 21.23 -2.03 16.06
CA TYR A 87 20.26 -2.81 16.81
C TYR A 87 19.18 -1.87 17.32
N VAL A 88 17.93 -2.30 17.20
CA VAL A 88 16.75 -1.56 17.68
C VAL A 88 15.93 -2.53 18.51
N ILE A 89 15.73 -2.20 19.79
CA ILE A 89 14.81 -2.93 20.66
C ILE A 89 13.45 -2.24 20.54
N ILE A 90 12.41 -3.01 20.26
CA ILE A 90 11.04 -2.51 20.12
C ILE A 90 10.20 -3.19 21.19
N GLU A 91 9.63 -2.39 22.08
CA GLU A 91 8.66 -2.84 23.08
C GLU A 91 7.24 -2.57 22.57
N VAL A 92 6.38 -3.58 22.65
CA VAL A 92 4.98 -3.49 22.19
C VAL A 92 4.10 -4.09 23.27
N ASP A 93 3.04 -3.40 23.67
CA ASP A 93 2.08 -3.82 24.70
C ASP A 93 1.00 -4.79 24.16
N SER A 94 0.99 -5.02 22.84
CA SER A 94 0.03 -5.89 22.17
C SER A 94 0.41 -7.37 22.25
N ARG A 95 -0.27 -8.09 23.15
CA ARG A 95 -0.18 -9.56 23.27
C ARG A 95 -0.39 -10.29 21.93
N THR A 96 -1.26 -9.77 21.06
CA THR A 96 -1.57 -10.35 19.75
C THR A 96 -0.39 -10.29 18.78
N VAL A 97 0.44 -9.25 18.89
CA VAL A 97 1.67 -9.08 18.09
C VAL A 97 2.77 -10.00 18.63
N ILE A 98 2.95 -10.06 19.95
CA ILE A 98 3.95 -10.90 20.62
C ILE A 98 3.76 -12.38 20.31
N GLN A 99 2.52 -12.88 20.36
CA GLN A 99 2.22 -14.30 20.13
C GLN A 99 2.43 -14.77 18.70
N LYS A 100 2.47 -13.82 17.77
CA LYS A 100 2.54 -14.10 16.35
C LYS A 100 3.99 -14.06 15.86
N MET A 101 4.88 -13.26 16.47
CA MET A 101 6.29 -13.21 16.08
C MET A 101 6.96 -14.57 16.31
N PRO A 102 7.53 -15.23 15.29
CA PRO A 102 8.45 -16.32 15.56
C PRO A 102 9.64 -15.74 16.34
N MET A 103 9.88 -16.25 17.55
CA MET A 103 11.09 -15.95 18.30
C MET A 103 12.28 -16.49 17.50
N VAL A 104 12.86 -15.67 16.64
CA VAL A 104 14.21 -15.91 16.13
C VAL A 104 15.15 -15.34 17.17
N THR A 105 15.56 -16.18 18.12
CA THR A 105 16.80 -15.96 18.84
C THR A 105 17.91 -16.03 17.80
N ALA A 106 18.38 -14.89 17.32
CA ALA A 106 19.72 -14.85 16.76
C ALA A 106 20.64 -15.28 17.89
N ASP A 107 21.32 -16.43 17.74
CA ASP A 107 22.39 -16.82 18.64
C ASP A 107 23.41 -15.67 18.67
N ILE A 108 23.38 -14.91 19.76
CA ILE A 108 24.39 -13.89 20.02
C ILE A 108 25.63 -14.67 20.44
N ASP A 109 26.53 -14.91 19.50
CA ASP A 109 27.87 -15.43 19.79
C ASP A 109 28.61 -14.39 20.67
N PRO A 110 28.94 -14.71 21.93
CA PRO A 110 29.68 -13.80 22.79
C PRO A 110 31.14 -13.76 22.33
N LYS A 111 31.52 -12.68 21.63
CA LYS A 111 32.92 -12.29 21.46
C LYS A 111 33.34 -11.25 22.47
#